data_AF-A0AAZ3SEX7-F1
#
_entry.id   AF-A0AAZ3SEX7-F1
#
_cell.length_a   1.000
_cell.length_b   1.000
_cell.length_c   1.000
_cell.angle_alpha   90.00
_cell.angle_beta   90.00
_cell.angle_gamma   90.00
#
_symmetry.space_group_name_H-M   'P 1'
#
loop_
_entity.id
_entity.type
_entity.pdbx_description
1 polymer ?
#
loop_
_entity_poly.entity_id
_entity_poly.type
_entity_poly.pdbx_seq_one_letter_code
_entity_poly.pdbx_strand_id
1 'polypeptide(L)'
;MYFKAYLQIKQISQDLRKTIVHLHKSGSSMGAIYKRLKVPRSSVQTIVLKYKHHGTMQPSYRSGRRRILPPRDERTLVRKVQINTGTTAKDLVKMLEETGTNVSISTVIRVLY
;
A
#
# COMPACT_ATOMS: atom_id res chain seq x y z
N MET A 1 -14.41 -23.48 20.22
CA MET A 1 -13.45 -22.50 20.77
C MET A 1 -12.66 -21.71 19.71
N TYR A 2 -13.05 -21.73 18.41
CA TYR A 2 -12.33 -21.04 17.31
C TYR A 2 -13.01 -19.76 16.80
N PHE A 3 -14.18 -19.39 17.34
CA PHE A 3 -15.13 -18.51 16.66
C PHE A 3 -14.91 -17.00 16.85
N LYS A 4 -14.08 -16.55 17.80
CA LYS A 4 -13.77 -15.11 18.01
C LYS A 4 -12.55 -14.61 17.23
N ALA A 5 -11.73 -15.52 16.69
CA ALA A 5 -10.43 -15.20 16.13
C ALA A 5 -10.46 -14.74 14.66
N TYR A 6 -11.55 -14.99 13.92
CA TYR A 6 -11.54 -14.85 12.46
C TYR A 6 -12.03 -13.48 11.93
N LEU A 7 -12.76 -12.69 12.73
CA LEU A 7 -13.54 -11.54 12.21
C LEU A 7 -12.92 -10.14 12.39
N GLN A 8 -11.74 -10.00 13.01
CA GLN A 8 -11.07 -8.70 13.21
C GLN A 8 -9.69 -8.58 12.53
N ILE A 9 -9.34 -9.52 11.63
CA ILE A 9 -7.99 -9.63 11.04
C ILE A 9 -7.71 -8.58 9.93
N LYS A 10 -8.68 -7.73 9.55
CA LYS A 10 -8.45 -6.82 8.41
C LYS A 10 -7.65 -5.56 8.76
N GLN A 11 -7.80 -5.03 9.98
CA GLN A 11 -7.00 -3.94 10.57
C GLN A 11 -7.52 -3.64 11.99
N ILE A 12 -6.63 -3.39 12.96
CA ILE A 12 -7.02 -2.86 14.27
C ILE A 12 -7.62 -1.46 14.06
N SER A 13 -8.74 -1.16 14.72
CA SER A 13 -9.39 0.15 14.61
C SER A 13 -8.44 1.28 14.99
N GLN A 14 -8.59 2.42 14.33
CA GLN A 14 -7.73 3.59 14.59
C GLN A 14 -7.81 4.02 16.06
N ASP A 15 -8.99 3.91 16.67
CA ASP A 15 -9.20 4.29 18.07
C ASP A 15 -8.46 3.40 19.05
N LEU A 16 -8.44 2.07 18.83
CA LEU A 16 -7.64 1.16 19.64
C LEU A 16 -6.14 1.48 19.54
N ARG A 17 -5.66 1.85 18.35
CA ARG A 17 -4.25 2.23 18.16
C ARG A 17 -3.91 3.53 18.87
N LYS A 18 -4.80 4.54 18.83
CA LYS A 18 -4.65 5.78 19.60
C LYS A 18 -4.58 5.52 21.10
N THR A 19 -5.48 4.69 21.63
CA THR A 19 -5.48 4.31 23.05
C THR A 19 -4.20 3.58 23.46
N ILE A 20 -3.71 2.65 22.64
CA ILE A 20 -2.42 1.96 22.88
C ILE A 20 -1.27 2.96 22.98
N VAL A 21 -1.19 3.91 22.04
CA VAL A 21 -0.12 4.92 22.02
C VAL A 21 -0.25 5.87 23.21
N HIS A 22 -1.46 6.27 23.58
CA HIS A 22 -1.70 7.12 24.76
C HIS A 22 -1.24 6.43 26.06
N LEU A 23 -1.61 5.16 26.27
CA LEU A 23 -1.17 4.39 27.45
C LEU A 23 0.34 4.17 27.48
N HIS A 24 0.97 3.96 26.33
CA HIS A 24 2.42 3.87 26.25
C HIS A 24 3.09 5.20 26.59
N LYS A 25 2.53 6.33 26.13
CA LYS A 25 3.02 7.68 26.50
C LYS A 25 2.86 7.98 28.00
N SER A 26 1.80 7.46 28.63
CA SER A 26 1.58 7.60 30.07
C SER A 26 2.46 6.65 30.91
N GLY A 27 3.47 6.00 30.32
CA GLY A 27 4.42 5.14 31.03
C GLY A 27 3.94 3.72 31.31
N SER A 28 2.79 3.28 30.76
CA SER A 28 2.34 1.89 30.95
C SER A 28 3.23 0.91 30.19
N SER A 29 3.58 -0.20 30.84
CA SER A 29 4.32 -1.29 30.19
C SER A 29 3.46 -1.95 29.11
N MET A 30 4.10 -2.50 28.06
CA MET A 30 3.40 -3.26 27.01
C MET A 30 2.59 -4.43 27.61
N GLY A 31 3.09 -5.00 28.71
CA GLY A 31 2.45 -6.02 29.54
C GLY A 31 1.11 -5.56 30.11
N ALA A 32 1.08 -4.38 30.73
CA ALA A 32 -0.14 -3.80 31.29
C ALA A 32 -1.17 -3.47 30.18
N ILE A 33 -0.70 -2.96 29.04
CA ILE A 33 -1.55 -2.54 27.93
C ILE A 33 -2.29 -3.73 27.30
N TYR A 34 -1.61 -4.85 27.04
CA TYR A 34 -2.28 -6.02 26.44
C TYR A 34 -3.33 -6.61 27.38
N LYS A 35 -3.06 -6.68 28.70
CA LYS A 35 -4.01 -7.17 29.70
C LYS A 35 -5.25 -6.27 29.78
N ARG A 36 -5.04 -4.95 29.80
CA ARG A 36 -6.12 -3.95 29.90
C ARG A 36 -7.01 -3.94 28.66
N LEU A 37 -6.41 -3.96 27.47
CA LEU A 37 -7.14 -3.82 26.20
C LEU A 37 -7.57 -5.16 25.59
N LYS A 38 -7.13 -6.29 26.15
CA LYS A 38 -7.37 -7.65 25.62
C LYS A 38 -6.96 -7.80 24.14
N VAL A 39 -5.94 -7.06 23.73
CA VAL A 39 -5.32 -7.11 22.39
C VAL A 39 -4.09 -8.02 22.43
N PRO A 40 -3.76 -8.76 21.35
CA PRO A 40 -2.54 -9.57 21.31
C PRO A 40 -1.27 -8.75 21.59
N ARG A 41 -0.36 -9.29 22.40
CA ARG A 41 0.91 -8.62 22.76
C ARG A 41 1.75 -8.25 21.54
N SER A 42 1.79 -9.11 20.52
CA SER A 42 2.49 -8.84 19.25
C SER A 42 1.97 -7.59 18.55
N SER A 43 0.65 -7.40 18.54
CA SER A 43 0.02 -6.22 17.94
C SER A 43 0.36 -4.94 18.69
N VAL A 44 0.32 -4.97 20.03
CA VAL A 44 0.74 -3.84 20.88
C VAL A 44 2.20 -3.47 20.58
N GLN A 45 3.09 -4.47 20.50
CA GLN A 45 4.50 -4.27 20.20
C GLN A 45 4.71 -3.64 18.81
N THR A 46 4.08 -4.19 17.76
CA THR A 46 4.20 -3.64 16.40
C THR A 46 3.69 -2.20 16.33
N ILE A 47 2.60 -1.87 17.03
CA ILE A 47 2.05 -0.51 17.05
C ILE A 47 3.03 0.46 17.74
N VAL A 48 3.56 0.09 18.90
CA VAL A 48 4.52 0.91 19.64
C VAL A 48 5.82 1.10 18.85
N LEU A 49 6.35 0.05 18.22
CA LEU A 49 7.55 0.14 17.38
C LEU A 49 7.32 1.06 16.18
N LYS A 50 6.20 0.92 15.47
CA LYS A 50 5.84 1.83 14.38
C LYS A 50 5.68 3.26 14.84
N TYR A 51 5.10 3.48 16.02
CA TYR A 51 4.98 4.81 16.60
C TYR A 51 6.34 5.42 16.94
N LYS A 52 7.27 4.65 17.51
CA LYS A 52 8.64 5.12 17.78
C LYS A 52 9.41 5.48 16.50
N HIS A 53 9.22 4.70 15.44
CA HIS A 53 9.95 4.90 14.18
C HIS A 53 9.38 6.03 13.32
N HIS A 54 8.05 6.12 13.19
CA HIS A 54 7.40 7.06 12.26
C HIS A 54 6.64 8.20 12.94
N GLY A 55 6.41 8.14 14.26
CA GLY A 55 5.59 9.12 14.98
C GLY A 55 4.08 9.04 14.69
N THR A 56 3.65 8.16 13.79
CA THR A 56 2.27 8.10 13.32
C THR A 56 1.43 7.04 14.05
N MET A 57 0.21 7.40 14.42
CA MET A 57 -0.80 6.47 14.97
C MET A 57 -1.67 5.84 13.88
N GLN A 58 -1.64 6.41 12.67
CA GLN A 58 -2.47 5.98 11.53
C GLN A 58 -1.93 4.71 10.87
N PRO A 59 -2.80 3.87 10.28
CA PRO A 59 -2.34 2.69 9.57
C PRO A 59 -1.68 3.13 8.27
N SER A 60 -0.47 2.63 8.05
CA SER A 60 0.22 2.85 6.78
C SER A 60 -0.53 2.10 5.70
N TYR A 61 -0.80 2.77 4.57
CA TYR A 61 -1.25 2.09 3.38
C TYR A 61 -0.18 1.09 2.92
N ARG A 62 -0.60 -0.04 2.37
CA ARG A 62 0.34 -1.02 1.82
C ARG A 62 0.92 -0.43 0.54
N SER A 63 2.23 -0.21 0.48
CA SER A 63 2.87 0.17 -0.77
C SER A 63 2.72 -0.99 -1.77
N GLY A 64 2.01 -0.73 -2.86
CA GLY A 64 1.98 -1.66 -3.99
C GLY A 64 3.30 -1.69 -4.75
N ARG A 65 3.42 -2.61 -5.71
CA ARG A 65 4.54 -2.62 -6.65
C ARG A 65 4.53 -1.32 -7.46
N ARG A 66 5.69 -0.69 -7.62
CA ARG A 66 5.83 0.48 -8.51
C ARG A 66 5.45 0.09 -9.94
N ARG A 67 4.71 0.96 -10.63
CA ARG A 67 4.39 0.77 -12.05
C ARG A 67 5.66 0.86 -12.88
N ILE A 68 5.73 0.07 -13.95
CA ILE A 68 6.87 0.08 -14.88
C ILE A 68 6.85 1.36 -15.71
N LEU A 69 5.66 1.76 -16.19
CA LEU A 69 5.47 3.02 -16.89
C LEU A 69 5.13 4.13 -15.87
N PRO A 70 5.85 5.27 -15.91
CA PRO A 70 5.47 6.43 -15.11
C PRO A 70 4.24 7.12 -15.73
N PRO A 71 3.47 7.90 -14.94
CA PRO A 71 2.25 8.57 -15.42
C PRO A 71 2.48 9.52 -16.61
N ARG A 72 3.71 10.02 -16.78
CA ARG A 72 4.09 10.85 -17.93
C ARG A 72 4.03 10.05 -19.24
N ASP A 73 4.61 8.86 -19.23
CA ASP A 73 4.72 8.02 -20.42
C ASP A 73 3.37 7.35 -20.74
N GLU A 74 2.59 7.03 -19.71
CA GLU A 74 1.19 6.62 -19.89
C GLU A 74 0.38 7.68 -20.67
N ARG A 75 0.54 8.98 -20.32
CA ARG A 75 -0.17 10.07 -21.01
C ARG A 75 0.32 10.29 -22.44
N THR A 76 1.61 10.13 -22.72
CA THR A 76 2.14 10.29 -24.08
C THR A 76 1.64 9.17 -24.99
N LEU A 77 1.53 7.94 -24.47
CA LEU A 77 0.92 6.80 -25.17
C LEU A 77 -0.53 7.09 -25.54
N VAL A 78 -1.35 7.51 -24.56
CA VAL A 78 -2.77 7.82 -24.79
C VAL A 78 -2.93 8.91 -25.85
N ARG A 79 -2.14 9.98 -25.78
CA ARG A 79 -2.18 11.06 -26.79
C ARG A 79 -1.80 10.58 -28.18
N LYS A 80 -0.79 9.73 -28.30
CA LYS A 80 -0.36 9.18 -29.60
C LYS A 80 -1.47 8.35 -30.24
N VAL A 81 -2.14 7.50 -29.47
CA VAL A 81 -3.26 6.68 -29.96
C VAL A 81 -4.46 7.56 -30.34
N GLN A 82 -4.70 8.66 -29.62
CA GLN A 82 -5.76 9.61 -29.96
C GLN A 82 -5.47 10.36 -31.28
N ILE A 83 -4.21 10.74 -31.52
CA ILE A 83 -3.80 11.42 -32.76
C ILE A 83 -3.78 10.45 -33.94
N ASN A 84 -3.23 9.24 -33.72
CA ASN A 84 -3.06 8.21 -34.73
C ASN A 84 -3.76 6.92 -34.28
N THR A 85 -5.05 6.81 -34.55
CA THR A 85 -5.87 5.66 -34.14
C THR A 85 -5.43 4.33 -34.77
N GLY A 86 -4.63 4.36 -35.84
CA GLY A 86 -4.07 3.18 -36.49
C GLY A 86 -2.83 2.57 -35.82
N THR A 87 -2.26 3.20 -34.79
CA THR A 87 -1.08 2.64 -34.10
C THR A 87 -1.45 1.40 -33.29
N THR A 88 -0.80 0.27 -33.55
CA THR A 88 -1.07 -0.96 -32.80
C THR A 88 -0.30 -0.99 -31.48
N ALA A 89 -0.75 -1.81 -30.53
CA ALA A 89 -0.04 -1.99 -29.27
C ALA A 89 1.39 -2.53 -29.45
N LYS A 90 1.67 -3.29 -30.52
CA LYS A 90 3.02 -3.76 -30.85
C LYS A 90 3.94 -2.62 -31.27
N ASP A 91 3.42 -1.68 -32.06
CA ASP A 91 4.17 -0.50 -32.50
C ASP A 91 4.51 0.40 -31.30
N LEU A 92 3.58 0.53 -30.35
CA LEU A 92 3.80 1.25 -29.10
C LEU A 92 4.90 0.61 -28.24
N VAL A 93 4.93 -0.73 -28.14
CA VAL A 93 6.00 -1.44 -27.42
C VAL A 93 7.36 -1.19 -28.09
N LYS A 94 7.43 -1.30 -29.43
CA LYS A 94 8.67 -1.06 -30.17
C LYS A 94 9.21 0.36 -29.95
N MET A 95 8.34 1.37 -29.99
CA MET A 95 8.74 2.75 -29.68
C MET A 95 9.27 2.90 -28.24
N LEU A 96 8.66 2.21 -27.29
CA LEU A 96 9.10 2.25 -25.89
C LEU A 96 10.46 1.56 -25.71
N GLU A 97 10.70 0.47 -26.43
CA GLU A 97 12.00 -0.21 -26.48
C GLU A 97 13.10 0.70 -27.06
N GLU A 98 12.80 1.46 -28.13
CA GLU A 98 13.72 2.46 -28.70
C GLU A 98 14.08 3.56 -27.70
N THR A 99 13.15 3.94 -26.81
CA THR A 99 13.40 4.90 -25.73
C THR A 99 14.07 4.30 -24.49
N GLY A 100 14.38 2.99 -24.49
CA GLY A 100 15.05 2.29 -23.40
C GLY A 100 14.11 1.72 -22.33
N THR A 101 12.79 1.74 -22.54
CA THR A 101 11.81 1.14 -21.63
C THR A 101 11.27 -0.17 -22.18
N ASN A 102 11.67 -1.29 -21.57
CA ASN A 102 11.13 -2.60 -21.91
C ASN A 102 9.79 -2.82 -21.19
N VAL A 103 8.71 -2.97 -21.95
CA VAL A 103 7.37 -3.22 -21.43
C VAL A 103 6.68 -4.33 -22.19
N SER A 104 5.84 -5.10 -21.50
CA SER A 104 5.00 -6.10 -22.15
C SER A 104 3.83 -5.44 -22.90
N ILE A 105 3.34 -6.11 -23.95
CA ILE A 105 2.11 -5.72 -24.65
C ILE A 105 0.92 -5.57 -23.67
N SER A 106 0.82 -6.48 -22.68
CA SER A 106 -0.22 -6.42 -21.63
C SER A 106 -0.14 -5.17 -20.76
N THR A 107 1.06 -4.60 -20.58
CA THR A 107 1.25 -3.35 -19.84
C THR A 107 0.71 -2.17 -20.66
N VAL A 108 0.97 -2.15 -21.97
CA VAL A 108 0.44 -1.12 -22.88
C VAL A 108 -1.09 -1.20 -22.96
N ILE A 109 -1.66 -2.39 -23.12
CA ILE A 109 -3.12 -2.58 -23.16
C ILE A 109 -3.78 -2.09 -21.87
N ARG A 110 -3.20 -2.38 -20.70
CA ARG A 110 -3.71 -1.90 -19.40
C ARG A 110 -3.72 -0.38 -19.26
N VAL A 111 -2.88 0.32 -20.02
CA VAL A 111 -2.85 1.80 -20.00
C VAL A 111 -3.92 2.38 -20.94
N LEU A 112 -4.27 1.65 -22.01
CA LEU A 112 -5.20 2.10 -23.04
C LEU A 112 -6.67 1.80 -22.70
N TYR A 113 -6.95 0.76 -21.91
CA TYR A 113 -8.28 0.38 -21.40
C TYR A 113 -8.42 0.74 -19.92
#